data_AF-A0A8J6XN61-F1
#
_entry.id   AF-A0A8J6XN61-F1
#
_cell.length_a   1.000
_cell.length_b   1.000
_cell.length_c   1.000
_cell.angle_alpha   90.00
_cell.angle_beta   90.00
_cell.angle_gamma   90.00
#
_symmetry.space_group_name_H-M   'P 1'
#
loop_
_entity.id
_entity.type
_entity.pdbx_description
1 polymer ?
#
loop_
_entity_poly.entity_id
_entity_poly.type
_entity_poly.pdbx_seq_one_letter_code
_entity_poly.pdbx_strand_id
1 'polypeptide(L)'
;MTLPTELERDFKQELNNYEESRRMPYITSIERSGIRQGLLKGIELGLKLKFGSEGLGILPEISVIEDINLLQAILEGLSLIPEISYIQDLEQLRAILAGLETVSTVEELRQIDQNTTV
;
A
#
# COMPACT_ATOMS: atom_id res chain seq x y z
N MET A 1 -0.26 -27.06 11.32
CA MET A 1 0.89 -27.60 12.06
C MET A 1 1.98 -26.54 12.01
N THR A 2 2.34 -25.95 13.14
CA THR A 2 3.35 -24.87 13.21
C THR A 2 4.72 -25.49 13.21
N LEU A 3 5.63 -24.98 12.38
CA LEU A 3 7.02 -25.42 12.38
C LEU A 3 7.65 -25.08 13.76
N PRO A 4 8.41 -26.00 14.38
CA PRO A 4 9.14 -25.69 15.60
C PRO A 4 10.10 -24.51 15.40
N THR A 5 10.20 -23.62 16.39
CA THR A 5 10.94 -22.35 16.30
C THR A 5 12.41 -22.53 15.92
N GLU A 6 13.03 -23.63 16.34
CA GLU A 6 14.41 -23.98 16.01
C GLU A 6 14.57 -24.30 14.52
N LEU A 7 13.64 -25.08 13.96
CA LEU A 7 13.66 -25.48 12.55
C LEU A 7 13.43 -24.28 11.62
N GLU A 8 12.58 -23.34 12.04
CA GLU A 8 12.36 -22.09 11.32
C GLU A 8 13.64 -21.22 11.30
N ARG A 9 14.35 -21.16 12.44
CA ARG A 9 15.60 -20.41 12.55
C ARG A 9 16.67 -21.01 11.65
N ASP A 10 16.81 -22.34 11.70
CA ASP A 10 17.83 -23.07 10.93
C ASP A 10 17.57 -22.94 9.42
N PHE A 11 16.30 -23.04 8.99
CA PHE A 11 15.90 -22.83 7.60
C PHE A 11 16.20 -21.40 7.10
N LYS A 12 15.89 -20.38 7.92
CA LYS A 12 16.22 -18.98 7.58
C LYS A 12 17.72 -18.76 7.44
N GLN A 13 18.52 -19.40 8.30
CA GLN A 13 19.97 -19.29 8.27
C GLN A 13 20.58 -19.94 7.02
N GLU A 14 20.08 -21.12 6.63
CA GLU A 14 20.52 -21.80 5.40
C GLU A 14 20.17 -21.00 4.14
N LEU A 15 18.96 -20.44 4.10
CA LEU A 15 18.51 -19.58 3.00
C LEU A 15 19.38 -18.32 2.86
N ASN A 16 19.72 -17.67 3.98
CA ASN A 16 20.63 -16.52 4.00
C ASN A 16 22.00 -16.86 3.42
N ASN A 17 22.60 -17.97 3.85
CA ASN A 17 23.92 -18.39 3.36
C ASN A 17 23.90 -18.65 1.84
N TYR A 18 22.79 -19.20 1.34
CA TYR A 18 22.59 -19.40 -0.09
C TYR A 18 22.47 -18.07 -0.86
N GLU A 19 21.71 -17.10 -0.33
CA GLU A 19 21.57 -15.76 -0.92
C GLU A 19 22.89 -14.96 -0.88
N GLU A 20 23.64 -14.99 0.23
CA GLU A 20 24.96 -14.34 0.36
C GLU A 20 25.99 -14.90 -0.64
N SER A 21 25.96 -16.22 -0.88
CA SER A 21 26.85 -16.87 -1.85
C SER A 21 26.59 -16.42 -3.29
N ARG A 22 25.37 -15.95 -3.59
CA ARG A 22 24.95 -15.42 -4.89
C ARG A 22 24.74 -13.91 -4.80
N ARG A 23 25.83 -13.14 -4.69
CA ARG A 23 25.87 -11.65 -4.80
C ARG A 23 24.81 -11.13 -5.80
N MET A 24 23.61 -10.80 -5.33
CA MET A 24 22.54 -10.26 -6.16
C MET A 24 22.01 -8.98 -5.49
N PRO A 25 21.90 -7.87 -6.23
CA PRO A 25 21.53 -6.55 -5.69
C PRO A 25 20.02 -6.42 -5.45
N TYR A 26 19.38 -7.44 -4.87
CA TYR A 26 17.96 -7.45 -4.58
C TYR A 26 17.74 -7.68 -3.09
N ILE A 27 16.72 -7.01 -2.54
CA ILE A 27 16.16 -7.24 -1.21
C ILE A 27 16.08 -8.77 -0.97
N THR A 28 16.83 -9.25 0.03
CA THR A 28 16.89 -10.65 0.46
C THR A 28 15.50 -11.15 0.80
N SER A 29 15.28 -12.47 0.77
CA SER A 29 13.95 -13.03 1.09
C SER A 29 13.47 -12.63 2.49
N ILE A 30 14.41 -12.44 3.42
CA ILE A 30 14.14 -11.95 4.78
C ILE A 30 13.69 -10.49 4.77
N GLU A 31 14.42 -9.60 4.08
CA GLU A 31 14.06 -8.20 3.99
C GLU A 31 12.70 -8.01 3.30
N ARG A 32 12.41 -8.81 2.27
CA ARG A 32 11.13 -8.81 1.56
C ARG A 32 9.99 -9.20 2.51
N SER A 33 10.19 -10.25 3.29
CA SER A 33 9.23 -10.68 4.31
C SER A 33 9.02 -9.59 5.37
N GLY A 34 10.09 -8.94 5.83
CA GLY A 34 10.03 -7.87 6.82
C GLY A 34 9.25 -6.65 6.32
N ILE A 35 9.54 -6.19 5.10
CA ILE A 35 8.83 -5.08 4.46
C ILE A 35 7.35 -5.40 4.31
N ARG A 36 7.03 -6.59 3.79
CA ARG A 36 5.65 -7.05 3.62
C ARG A 36 4.88 -7.06 4.95
N GLN A 37 5.47 -7.60 6.01
CA GLN A 37 4.86 -7.60 7.34
C GLN A 37 4.66 -6.19 7.89
N GLY A 38 5.61 -5.27 7.66
CA GLY A 38 5.49 -3.87 8.03
C GLY A 38 4.32 -3.18 7.31
N LEU A 39 4.21 -3.39 6.00
CA LEU A 39 3.11 -2.85 5.18
C LEU A 39 1.75 -3.36 5.64
N LEU A 40 1.61 -4.68 5.87
CA LEU A 40 0.35 -5.26 6.35
C LEU A 40 -0.08 -4.66 7.70
N LYS A 41 0.85 -4.46 8.64
CA LYS A 41 0.56 -3.78 9.92
C LYS A 41 0.14 -2.32 9.73
N GLY A 42 0.81 -1.61 8.81
CA GLY A 42 0.44 -0.24 8.45
C GLY A 42 -0.98 -0.15 7.90
N ILE A 43 -1.33 -1.07 6.99
CA ILE A 43 -2.67 -1.16 6.38
C ILE A 43 -3.72 -1.49 7.44
N GLU A 44 -3.48 -2.48 8.30
CA GLU A 44 -4.36 -2.80 9.43
C GLU A 44 -4.63 -1.58 10.30
N LEU A 45 -3.59 -0.85 10.69
CA LEU A 45 -3.73 0.36 11.50
C LEU A 45 -4.50 1.45 10.75
N GLY A 46 -4.18 1.70 9.48
CA GLY A 46 -4.85 2.69 8.65
C GLY A 46 -6.34 2.41 8.47
N LEU A 47 -6.69 1.16 8.17
CA LEU A 47 -8.08 0.69 8.09
C LEU A 47 -8.81 0.87 9.42
N LYS A 48 -8.19 0.47 10.53
CA LYS A 48 -8.79 0.61 11.87
C LYS A 48 -9.04 2.06 12.25
N LEU A 49 -8.08 2.95 12.00
CA LEU A 49 -8.18 4.37 12.33
C LEU A 49 -9.28 5.05 11.50
N LYS A 50 -9.43 4.63 10.24
CA LYS A 50 -10.34 5.29 9.31
C LYS A 50 -11.76 4.74 9.33
N PHE A 51 -11.90 3.42 9.43
CA PHE A 51 -13.17 2.72 9.26
C PHE A 51 -13.55 1.87 10.49
N GLY A 52 -12.78 1.96 11.57
CA GLY A 52 -13.02 1.16 12.78
C GLY A 52 -12.84 -0.33 12.54
N SER A 53 -13.57 -1.15 13.31
CA SER A 53 -13.51 -2.61 13.19
C SER A 53 -14.08 -3.16 11.88
N GLU A 54 -15.02 -2.44 11.25
CA GLU A 54 -15.64 -2.88 10.01
C GLU A 54 -14.63 -2.92 8.85
N GLY A 55 -13.72 -1.93 8.79
CA GLY A 55 -12.65 -1.90 7.80
C GLY A 55 -11.65 -3.05 7.90
N LEU A 56 -11.63 -3.80 9.00
CA LEU A 56 -10.74 -4.96 9.16
C LEU A 56 -11.27 -6.20 8.45
N GLY A 57 -12.52 -6.21 7.98
CA GLY A 57 -13.11 -7.36 7.29
C GLY A 57 -12.38 -7.76 6.01
N ILE A 58 -11.71 -6.81 5.36
CA ILE A 58 -10.93 -6.98 4.12
C ILE A 58 -9.47 -7.44 4.39
N LEU A 59 -8.98 -7.39 5.64
CA LEU A 59 -7.60 -7.80 5.93
C LEU A 59 -7.23 -9.22 5.48
N PRO A 60 -8.09 -10.25 5.58
CA PRO A 60 -7.78 -11.57 5.05
C PRO A 60 -7.43 -11.55 3.56
N GLU A 61 -8.14 -10.75 2.77
CA GLU A 61 -7.95 -10.60 1.32
C GLU A 61 -6.67 -9.82 0.99
N ILE A 62 -6.33 -8.79 1.78
CA ILE A 62 -5.07 -8.07 1.61
C ILE A 62 -3.88 -8.93 2.04
N SER A 63 -4.06 -9.76 3.07
CA SER A 63 -2.98 -10.58 3.65
C SER A 63 -2.47 -11.69 2.73
N VAL A 64 -3.19 -12.02 1.64
CA VAL A 64 -2.72 -12.97 0.62
C VAL A 64 -1.90 -12.31 -0.48
N ILE A 65 -1.85 -10.97 -0.54
CA ILE A 65 -1.06 -10.23 -1.54
C ILE A 65 0.42 -10.40 -1.23
N GLU A 66 1.19 -10.91 -2.19
CA GLU A 66 2.65 -11.06 -2.07
C GLU A 66 3.42 -9.85 -2.65
N ASP A 67 2.80 -9.11 -3.57
CA ASP A 67 3.41 -7.94 -4.20
C ASP A 67 3.51 -6.76 -3.22
N ILE A 68 4.75 -6.42 -2.85
CA ILE A 68 5.07 -5.30 -1.96
C ILE A 68 4.65 -3.97 -2.55
N ASN A 69 4.79 -3.76 -3.86
CA ASN A 69 4.44 -2.48 -4.48
C ASN A 69 2.93 -2.26 -4.41
N LEU A 70 2.14 -3.33 -4.59
CA LEU A 70 0.70 -3.26 -4.45
C LEU A 70 0.29 -2.98 -2.99
N LEU A 71 0.91 -3.63 -2.02
CA LEU A 71 0.68 -3.35 -0.60
C LEU A 71 1.06 -1.91 -0.23
N GLN A 72 2.16 -1.39 -0.77
CA GLN A 72 2.57 -0.01 -0.59
C GLN A 72 1.52 0.96 -1.17
N ALA A 73 1.05 0.71 -2.39
CA ALA A 73 0.01 1.52 -3.02
C ALA A 73 -1.29 1.53 -2.22
N ILE A 74 -1.69 0.40 -1.62
CA ILE A 74 -2.86 0.33 -0.73
C ILE A 74 -2.66 1.22 0.51
N LEU A 75 -1.49 1.14 1.15
CA LEU A 75 -1.18 1.94 2.33
C LEU A 75 -1.15 3.45 2.04
N GLU A 76 -0.53 3.84 0.92
CA GLU A 76 -0.51 5.21 0.44
C GLU A 76 -1.93 5.69 0.10
N GLY A 77 -2.72 4.85 -0.57
CA GLY A 77 -4.12 5.11 -0.88
C GLY A 77 -4.94 5.43 0.37
N LEU A 78 -4.81 4.66 1.45
CA LEU A 78 -5.48 4.93 2.73
C LEU A 78 -5.15 6.31 3.31
N SER A 79 -3.95 6.80 3.06
CA SER A 79 -3.47 8.10 3.53
C SER A 79 -4.06 9.27 2.74
N LEU A 80 -4.53 9.03 1.51
CA LEU A 80 -5.15 10.04 0.62
C LEU A 80 -6.67 10.16 0.79
N ILE A 81 -7.31 9.18 1.44
CA ILE A 81 -8.78 9.20 1.53
C ILE A 81 -9.31 10.40 2.35
N PRO A 82 -8.65 10.94 3.40
CA PRO A 82 -9.11 12.18 4.04
C PRO A 82 -9.26 13.33 3.04
N GLU A 83 -8.29 13.49 2.12
CA GLU A 83 -8.28 14.51 1.08
C GLU A 83 -9.37 14.26 0.05
N ILE A 84 -9.58 13.01 -0.36
CA ILE A 84 -10.64 12.62 -1.30
C ILE A 84 -12.02 12.74 -0.65
N SER A 85 -12.16 12.55 0.66
CA SER A 85 -13.44 12.63 1.36
C SER A 85 -14.07 14.03 1.34
N TYR A 86 -13.29 15.07 1.04
CA TYR A 86 -13.83 16.42 0.80
C TYR A 86 -14.43 16.58 -0.60
N ILE A 87 -14.07 15.69 -1.53
CA ILE A 87 -14.64 15.67 -2.88
C ILE A 87 -15.97 14.92 -2.78
N GLN A 88 -17.06 15.69 -2.72
CA GLN A 88 -18.41 15.14 -2.56
C GLN A 88 -18.99 14.61 -3.87
N ASP A 89 -18.36 14.89 -5.01
CA ASP A 89 -18.85 14.55 -6.35
C ASP A 89 -17.84 13.69 -7.13
N LEU A 90 -18.31 12.53 -7.60
CA LEU A 90 -17.54 11.61 -8.46
C LEU A 90 -17.12 12.30 -9.77
N GLU A 91 -17.94 13.22 -10.29
CA GLU A 91 -17.61 13.98 -11.50
C GLU A 91 -16.48 14.99 -11.26
N GLN A 92 -16.38 15.58 -10.07
CA GLN A 92 -15.22 16.39 -9.69
C GLN A 92 -13.94 15.55 -9.64
N LEU A 93 -14.01 14.35 -9.05
CA LEU A 93 -12.86 13.45 -9.02
C LEU A 93 -12.43 13.03 -10.44
N ARG A 94 -13.38 12.71 -11.32
CA ARG A 94 -13.10 12.39 -12.73
C ARG A 94 -12.50 13.58 -13.48
N ALA A 95 -13.00 14.79 -13.25
CA ALA A 95 -12.48 16.01 -13.87
C ALA A 95 -11.05 16.30 -13.42
N ILE A 96 -10.75 16.13 -12.12
CA ILE A 96 -9.38 16.31 -11.58
C ILE A 96 -8.43 15.26 -12.16
N LEU A 97 -8.84 13.99 -12.25
CA LEU A 97 -8.03 12.92 -12.86
C LEU A 97 -7.71 13.21 -14.33
N ALA A 98 -8.71 13.63 -15.12
CA ALA A 98 -8.50 14.03 -16.51
C ALA A 98 -7.60 15.29 -16.64
N GLY A 99 -7.73 16.21 -15.68
CA GLY A 99 -6.84 17.35 -15.55
C GLY A 99 -5.39 16.93 -15.30
N LEU A 100 -5.14 15.97 -14.41
CA LEU A 100 -3.76 15.53 -14.10
C LEU A 100 -3.01 14.98 -15.32
N GLU A 101 -3.71 14.43 -16.30
CA GLU A 101 -3.11 13.93 -17.55
C GLU A 101 -2.84 15.02 -18.59
N THR A 102 -3.54 16.16 -18.50
CA THR A 102 -3.56 17.20 -19.55
C THR A 102 -2.89 18.50 -19.13
N VAL A 103 -2.77 18.72 -17.81
CA VAL A 103 -2.43 19.99 -17.23
C VAL A 103 -1.02 19.94 -16.64
N SER A 104 -0.21 20.96 -16.92
CA SER A 104 1.21 20.98 -16.53
C SER A 104 1.46 21.67 -15.19
N THR A 105 0.44 22.34 -14.64
CA THR A 105 0.57 23.15 -13.43
C THR A 105 -0.60 22.96 -12.46
N VAL A 106 -0.31 23.15 -11.17
CA VAL A 106 -1.31 23.05 -10.09
C VAL A 106 -2.41 24.11 -10.22
N GLU A 107 -2.09 25.27 -10.80
CA GLU A 107 -3.03 26.39 -10.88
C GLU A 107 -4.10 26.17 -11.96
N GLU A 108 -3.72 25.57 -13.09
CA GLU A 108 -4.65 25.15 -14.12
C GLU A 108 -5.57 24.00 -13.64
N LEU A 109 -5.07 23.09 -12.79
CA LEU A 109 -5.89 22.05 -12.16
C LEU A 109 -6.98 22.65 -11.25
N ARG A 110 -6.65 23.70 -10.49
CA ARG A 110 -7.61 24.41 -9.63
C ARG A 110 -8.76 25.05 -10.41
N GLN A 111 -8.52 25.49 -11.65
CA GLN A 111 -9.57 26.08 -12.49
C GLN A 111 -10.59 25.04 -12.96
N ILE A 112 -10.17 23.79 -13.17
CA ILE A 112 -11.05 22.68 -13.57
C ILE A 112 -12.02 22.32 -12.43
N ASP A 113 -11.51 22.27 -11.20
CA ASP A 113 -12.32 22.04 -9.99
C ASP A 113 -13.41 23.12 -9.80
N GLN A 114 -13.04 24.39 -9.97
CA GLN A 114 -13.97 25.52 -9.79
C GLN A 114 -15.07 25.58 -10.87
N ASN A 115 -14.76 25.19 -12.11
CA ASN A 115 -15.75 25.21 -13.21
C ASN A 115 -16.77 24.06 -13.15
N THR A 116 -16.50 23.01 -12.40
CA THR A 116 -17.39 21.84 -12.28
C THR A 116 -18.44 22.04 -11.15
N THR A 117 -18.30 23.09 -10.34
CA THR A 117 -19.16 23.38 -9.18
C THR A 117 -20.42 24.22 -9.53
N VAL A 118 -20.82 24.30 -10.80
CA VAL A 118 -22.00 25.07 -11.28
C VAL A 118 -23.11 24.17 -11.79
#